data_AF-A0A848HS10-F1
#
_entry.id   AF-A0A848HS10-F1
#
_cell.length_a   1.000
_cell.length_b   1.000
_cell.length_c   1.000
_cell.angle_alpha   90.00
_cell.angle_beta   90.00
_cell.angle_gamma   90.00
#
_symmetry.space_group_name_H-M   'P 1'
#
loop_
_entity.id
_entity.type
_entity.pdbx_description
1 polymer ?
#
loop_
_entity_poly.entity_id
_entity_poly.type
_entity_poly.pdbx_seq_one_letter_code
_entity_poly.pdbx_strand_id
1 'polypeptide(L)'
;MSKAEEKLLKIYDGSRPDEEGLFEIRYINQLAWTLVVVFAGVVIWMSIALINAENQRNALMTKQCADPVFKGEVDRKCLEIVASREHWWQHLWYGVTHLRPDEVK
;
A
#
# COMPACT_ATOMS: atom_id res chain seq x y z
N MET A 1 -30.22 50.52 32.99
CA MET A 1 -30.34 49.56 31.89
C MET A 1 -31.67 48.84 32.03
N SER A 2 -32.50 48.85 30.99
CA SER A 2 -33.80 48.20 31.01
C SER A 2 -33.67 46.68 30.79
N LYS A 3 -34.63 45.90 31.30
CA LYS A 3 -34.66 44.44 31.10
C LYS A 3 -34.69 44.03 29.62
N ALA A 4 -35.23 44.90 28.76
CA ALA A 4 -35.28 44.67 27.33
C ALA A 4 -33.89 44.77 26.68
N GLU A 5 -33.10 45.78 27.08
CA GLU A 5 -31.72 45.96 26.59
C GLU A 5 -30.83 44.80 27.03
N GLU A 6 -30.96 44.32 28.27
CA GLU A 6 -30.19 43.19 28.78
C GLU A 6 -30.50 41.89 28.01
N LYS A 7 -31.79 41.66 27.68
CA LYS A 7 -32.20 40.50 26.88
C LYS A 7 -31.67 40.58 25.45
N LEU A 8 -31.67 41.78 24.85
CA LEU A 8 -31.10 41.99 23.52
C LEU A 8 -29.58 41.76 23.53
N LEU A 9 -28.86 42.30 24.50
CA LEU A 9 -27.42 42.09 24.66
C LEU A 9 -27.06 40.62 24.80
N LYS A 10 -27.81 39.84 25.58
CA LYS A 10 -27.61 38.38 25.71
C LYS A 10 -27.82 37.61 24.41
N ILE A 11 -28.79 38.02 23.59
CA ILE A 11 -29.02 37.41 22.27
C ILE A 11 -27.86 37.74 21.32
N TYR A 12 -27.32 38.96 21.37
CA TYR A 12 -26.16 39.34 20.57
C TYR A 12 -24.86 38.68 21.02
N ASP A 13 -24.63 38.52 22.33
CA ASP A 13 -23.44 37.83 22.84
C ASP A 13 -23.44 36.34 22.49
N GLY A 14 -24.60 35.68 22.55
CA GLY A 14 -24.73 34.28 22.13
C GLY A 14 -24.64 34.05 20.62
N SER A 15 -24.70 35.12 19.82
CA SER A 15 -24.52 35.06 18.35
C SER A 15 -23.08 35.32 17.90
N ARG A 16 -22.21 35.73 18.83
CA ARG A 16 -20.79 35.84 18.52
C ARG A 16 -20.25 34.43 18.28
N PRO A 17 -19.55 34.20 17.17
CA PRO A 17 -18.95 32.91 16.94
C PRO A 17 -17.92 32.71 18.05
N ASP A 18 -18.01 31.57 18.72
CA ASP A 18 -17.08 31.18 19.78
C ASP A 18 -15.68 31.09 19.17
N GLU A 19 -14.87 32.13 19.29
CA GLU A 19 -13.52 32.18 18.71
C GLU A 19 -12.62 31.09 19.29
N GLU A 20 -12.94 30.59 20.49
CA GLU A 20 -12.23 29.50 21.15
C GLU A 20 -12.63 28.13 20.58
N GLY A 21 -13.85 27.99 20.04
CA GLY A 21 -14.38 26.77 19.39
C GLY A 21 -14.40 26.79 17.85
N LEU A 22 -14.22 27.95 17.22
CA LEU A 22 -14.20 28.13 15.75
C LEU A 22 -13.03 27.38 15.09
N PHE A 23 -11.94 27.24 15.84
CA PHE A 23 -10.81 26.41 15.50
C PHE A 23 -10.74 25.27 16.51
N GLU A 24 -11.77 24.43 16.59
CA GLU A 24 -11.54 23.03 16.93
C GLU A 24 -10.59 22.46 15.88
N ILE A 25 -9.29 22.71 16.08
CA ILE A 25 -8.20 22.11 15.33
C ILE A 25 -8.30 20.63 15.68
N ARG A 26 -9.06 19.90 14.88
CA ARG A 26 -9.10 18.45 14.87
C ARG A 26 -7.65 18.01 14.90
N TYR A 27 -7.19 17.47 16.03
CA TYR A 27 -5.82 17.02 16.30
C TYR A 27 -5.50 15.76 15.45
N ILE A 28 -5.76 15.85 14.16
CA ILE A 28 -5.35 14.85 13.18
C ILE A 28 -4.02 15.33 12.70
N ASN A 29 -2.98 14.59 13.11
CA ASN A 29 -1.65 14.75 12.58
C ASN A 29 -1.68 14.36 11.10
N GLN A 30 -2.04 15.32 10.24
CA GLN A 30 -2.18 15.12 8.81
C GLN A 30 -0.89 14.59 8.21
N LEU A 31 0.27 15.08 8.69
CA LEU A 31 1.58 14.60 8.29
C LEU A 31 1.75 13.10 8.58
N ALA A 32 1.41 12.66 9.80
CA ALA A 32 1.49 11.24 10.15
C ALA A 32 0.59 10.39 9.25
N TRP A 33 -0.64 10.80 8.98
CA TRP A 33 -1.55 10.06 8.10
C TRP A 33 -1.09 10.06 6.64
N THR A 34 -0.54 11.17 6.14
CA THR A 34 0.08 11.23 4.82
C THR A 34 1.25 10.24 4.73
N LEU A 35 2.13 10.20 5.73
CA LEU A 35 3.24 9.25 5.77
C LEU A 35 2.76 7.79 5.80
N VAL A 36 1.71 7.49 6.56
CA VAL A 36 1.09 6.15 6.59
C VAL A 36 0.64 5.73 5.20
N VAL A 37 -0.07 6.62 4.47
CA VAL A 37 -0.53 6.33 3.11
C VAL A 37 0.64 6.12 2.15
N VAL A 38 1.67 6.97 2.23
CA VAL A 38 2.87 6.86 1.38
C VAL A 38 3.60 5.53 1.64
N PHE A 39 3.86 5.20 2.90
CA PHE A 39 4.54 3.94 3.24
C PHE A 39 3.72 2.71 2.88
N ALA A 40 2.40 2.74 3.09
CA ALA A 40 1.52 1.65 2.64
C ALA A 40 1.61 1.47 1.12
N GLY A 41 1.62 2.57 0.35
CA GLY A 41 1.82 2.52 -1.11
C GLY A 41 3.15 1.89 -1.50
N VAL A 42 4.24 2.27 -0.83
CA VAL A 42 5.58 1.69 -1.08
C VAL A 42 5.61 0.20 -0.76
N VAL A 43 5.03 -0.23 0.37
CA VAL A 43 4.95 -1.65 0.76
C VAL A 43 4.15 -2.46 -0.26
N ILE A 44 3.02 -1.93 -0.74
CA ILE A 44 2.21 -2.58 -1.77
C ILE A 44 2.99 -2.70 -3.08
N TRP A 45 3.64 -1.62 -3.51
CA TRP A 45 4.46 -1.62 -4.72
C TRP A 45 5.62 -2.63 -4.64
N MET A 46 6.35 -2.66 -3.52
CA MET A 46 7.41 -3.65 -3.30
C MET A 46 6.87 -5.09 -3.28
N SER A 47 5.70 -5.32 -2.67
CA SER A 47 5.07 -6.64 -2.65
C SER A 47 4.74 -7.12 -4.06
N ILE A 48 4.19 -6.25 -4.92
CA ILE A 48 3.91 -6.57 -6.33
C ILE A 48 5.20 -6.90 -7.08
N ALA A 49 6.25 -6.10 -6.91
CA ALA A 49 7.54 -6.33 -7.53
C ALA A 49 8.14 -7.69 -7.11
N LEU A 50 8.06 -8.02 -5.81
CA LEU A 50 8.55 -9.29 -5.27
C LEU A 50 7.77 -10.48 -5.82
N ILE A 51 6.43 -10.39 -5.89
CA ILE A 51 5.56 -11.43 -6.46
C ILE A 51 5.96 -11.71 -7.92
N ASN A 52 6.17 -10.66 -8.72
CA ASN A 52 6.53 -10.83 -10.13
C ASN A 52 7.92 -11.49 -10.28
N ALA A 53 8.90 -11.05 -9.50
CA ALA A 53 10.24 -11.61 -9.52
C ALA A 53 10.24 -13.10 -9.10
N GLU A 54 9.54 -13.44 -8.02
CA GLU A 54 9.44 -14.83 -7.54
C GLU A 54 8.64 -15.73 -8.47
N ASN A 55 7.64 -15.18 -9.17
CA ASN A 55 6.93 -15.91 -10.20
C ASN A 55 7.85 -16.27 -11.38
N GLN A 56 8.67 -15.34 -11.86
CA GLN A 56 9.65 -15.60 -12.91
C GLN A 56 10.73 -16.59 -12.46
N ARG A 57 11.28 -16.42 -11.25
CA ARG A 57 12.25 -17.36 -10.67
C ARG A 57 11.69 -18.78 -10.61
N ASN A 58 10.47 -18.94 -10.09
CA ASN A 58 9.84 -20.24 -9.94
C ASN A 58 9.52 -20.88 -11.30
N ALA A 59 9.11 -20.08 -12.31
CA ALA A 59 8.93 -20.55 -13.68
C ALA A 59 10.24 -21.08 -14.30
N LEU A 60 11.37 -20.41 -14.04
CA LEU A 60 12.70 -20.85 -14.48
C LEU A 60 13.12 -22.15 -13.80
N MET A 61 12.96 -22.24 -12.48
CA MET A 61 13.31 -23.43 -11.69
C MET A 61 12.50 -24.66 -12.10
N THR A 62 11.23 -24.47 -12.45
CA THR A 62 10.32 -25.55 -12.87
C THR A 62 10.30 -25.79 -14.38
N LYS A 63 11.15 -25.07 -15.14
CA LYS A 63 11.27 -25.19 -16.61
C LYS A 63 9.95 -24.99 -17.37
N GLN A 64 9.05 -24.16 -16.85
CA GLN A 64 7.74 -23.90 -17.47
C GLN A 64 7.84 -23.08 -18.77
N CYS A 65 8.90 -22.30 -18.94
CA CYS A 65 9.13 -21.45 -20.11
C CYS A 65 10.34 -21.90 -20.95
N ALA A 66 10.52 -23.21 -21.14
CA ALA A 66 11.54 -23.74 -22.04
C ALA A 66 11.18 -23.44 -23.51
N ASP A 67 12.12 -22.93 -24.29
CA ASP A 67 11.87 -22.62 -25.71
C ASP A 67 11.65 -23.93 -26.52
N PRO A 68 10.52 -24.05 -27.26
CA PRO A 68 10.20 -25.27 -28.01
C PRO A 68 11.08 -25.46 -29.26
N VAL A 69 11.68 -24.38 -29.78
CA VAL A 69 12.50 -24.37 -30.99
C VAL A 69 13.98 -24.50 -30.62
N PHE A 70 14.43 -23.76 -29.61
CA PHE A 70 15.84 -23.70 -29.19
C PHE A 70 16.07 -24.45 -27.87
N LYS A 71 16.58 -25.69 -27.97
CA LYS A 71 16.88 -26.51 -26.80
C LYS A 71 17.91 -25.84 -25.90
N GLY A 72 17.49 -25.41 -24.70
CA GLY A 72 18.33 -24.77 -23.69
C GLY A 72 18.10 -23.27 -23.54
N GLU A 73 17.37 -22.65 -24.47
CA GLU A 73 16.97 -21.26 -24.36
C GLU A 73 15.66 -21.11 -23.57
N VAL A 74 15.43 -19.91 -23.05
CA VAL A 74 14.22 -19.56 -22.29
C VAL A 74 13.36 -18.62 -23.12
N ASP A 75 12.08 -18.96 -23.25
CA ASP A 75 11.12 -18.09 -23.90
C ASP A 75 10.79 -16.88 -23.00
N ARG A 76 11.32 -15.72 -23.38
CA ARG A 76 11.09 -14.45 -22.69
C ARG A 76 9.63 -14.02 -22.72
N LYS A 77 8.89 -14.32 -23.79
CA LYS A 77 7.47 -13.97 -23.88
C LYS A 77 6.65 -14.78 -22.90
N CYS A 78 6.98 -16.07 -22.74
CA CYS A 78 6.40 -16.90 -21.70
C CYS A 78 6.69 -16.32 -20.30
N LEU A 79 7.93 -15.92 -20.00
CA LEU A 79 8.30 -15.36 -18.70
C LEU A 79 7.53 -14.10 -18.29
N GLU A 80 7.05 -13.31 -19.26
CA GLU A 80 6.27 -12.11 -18.98
C GLU A 80 4.83 -12.41 -18.54
N ILE A 81 4.28 -13.55 -18.96
CA ILE A 81 2.86 -13.90 -18.76
C ILE A 81 2.61 -15.15 -17.91
N VAL A 82 3.67 -15.93 -17.64
CA VAL A 82 3.56 -17.21 -16.95
C VAL A 82 2.96 -17.02 -15.56
N ALA A 83 2.07 -17.93 -15.15
CA ALA A 83 1.61 -18.05 -13.78
C ALA A 83 2.17 -19.36 -13.22
N SER A 84 3.27 -19.28 -12.48
CA SER A 84 4.01 -20.48 -12.07
C SER A 84 3.47 -21.15 -10.81
N ARG A 85 2.60 -20.46 -10.07
CA ARG A 85 1.80 -21.01 -8.96
C ARG A 85 0.36 -20.54 -9.06
N GLU A 86 -0.53 -21.23 -8.35
CA GLU A 86 -1.97 -20.97 -8.37
C GLU A 86 -2.36 -19.61 -7.77
N HIS A 87 -1.61 -19.15 -6.76
CA HIS A 87 -1.96 -17.94 -6.02
C HIS A 87 -0.77 -17.00 -5.80
N TRP A 88 -1.01 -15.70 -5.98
CA TRP A 88 -0.01 -14.64 -5.81
C TRP A 88 0.64 -14.61 -4.42
N TRP A 89 -0.12 -14.94 -3.37
CA TRP A 89 0.39 -14.91 -2.00
C TRP A 89 1.47 -15.96 -1.76
N GLN A 90 1.49 -17.05 -2.53
CA GLN A 90 2.54 -18.07 -2.42
C GLN A 90 3.89 -17.52 -2.85
N HIS A 91 3.91 -16.67 -3.88
CA HIS A 91 5.12 -15.97 -4.32
C HIS A 91 5.57 -14.96 -3.27
N LEU A 92 4.63 -14.18 -2.74
CA LEU A 92 4.93 -13.20 -1.69
C LEU A 92 5.52 -13.87 -0.45
N TRP A 93 4.84 -14.90 0.06
CA TRP A 93 5.27 -15.65 1.25
C TRP A 93 6.65 -16.28 1.05
N TYR A 94 6.87 -16.94 -0.09
CA TYR A 94 8.17 -17.54 -0.38
C TYR A 94 9.27 -16.47 -0.47
N GLY A 95 9.04 -15.37 -1.19
CA GLY A 95 10.02 -14.29 -1.33
C GLY A 95 10.39 -13.60 -0.01
N VAL A 96 9.45 -13.44 0.93
CA VAL A 96 9.76 -12.83 2.24
C VAL A 96 10.38 -13.81 3.25
N THR A 97 10.20 -15.12 3.07
CA THR A 97 10.72 -16.14 3.99
C THR A 97 12.02 -16.80 3.53
N HIS A 98 12.25 -16.88 2.22
CA HIS A 98 13.42 -17.55 1.61
C HIS A 98 14.38 -16.51 1.02
N LEU A 99 15.02 -15.75 1.91
CA LEU A 99 15.96 -14.68 1.57
C LEU A 99 17.35 -15.18 1.15
N ARG A 100 17.60 -16.48 1.29
CA ARG A 100 18.84 -17.14 0.89
C ARG A 100 18.54 -18.17 -0.19
N PRO A 101 19.45 -18.38 -1.15
CA PRO A 101 19.32 -19.50 -2.06
C PRO A 101 19.31 -20.79 -1.24
N ASP A 102 18.37 -21.67 -1.55
CA ASP A 102 18.36 -23.03 -0.99
C ASP A 102 19.67 -23.70 -1.38
N GLU A 103 20.42 -24.23 -0.41
CA GLU A 103 21.71 -24.84 -0.68
C GLU A 103 21.53 -25.98 -1.68
N VAL A 104 22.26 -25.90 -2.79
CA VAL A 104 22.33 -26.95 -3.79
C VAL A 104 22.95 -28.17 -3.10
N LYS A 105 22.13 -29.16 -2.77
CA LYS A 105 22.59 -30.50 -2.40
C LYS A 105 22.88 -31.32 -3.65
#